data_AF-A0A9N8VPJ5-F1
#
_entry.id   AF-A0A9N8VPJ5-F1
#
_cell.length_a   1.000
_cell.length_b   1.000
_cell.length_c   1.000
_cell.angle_alpha   90.00
_cell.angle_beta   90.00
_cell.angle_gamma   90.00
#
_symmetry.space_group_name_H-M   'P 1'
#
loop_
_entity.id
_entity.type
_entity.pdbx_description
1 polymer ?
#
loop_
_entity_poly.entity_id
_entity_poly.type
_entity_poly.pdbx_seq_one_letter_code
_entity_poly.pdbx_strand_id
1 'polypeptide(L)'
;MNPTNLKDSAKQSTTINTNGKFPSQQQHNNESRYECNQRELQNNQVISNNGLDKKSVPAAINNKGFIHMFVRLANYKLCRDYHAKLDATTPTTISYDPSTISTLNVEGIGYFYDYSKDHELLITQANDALATNTTIQIHVISTQSSDVQFETSITPTAYNINFKKDRSWIPGLSIPPRCVVIRVEVILPQKLTNLSPINVNSNIFNVKFLQNTINSIPYPYPINFKTTNGDVDIENLLITSASIQTSSGDIKGSITSVRNEVHIESTSGDIDVSVYANTNVIANMVGGTSPRIGLKSTNGDIDLQLNVSNGIVKPVIDVTATSGDIDANILLASGITDSQITINSTSGDVELNLQHSFEGQYEIKTTSGNIDLNVGNDKDHNGLGRIGSLDSQGFLIVQSTSGDVEVRF
;
A
#
# COMPACT_ATOMS: atom_id res chain seq x y z
N MET A 1 -33.95 -6.93 33.43
CA MET A 1 -33.12 -5.71 33.39
C MET A 1 -33.34 -5.07 32.03
N ASN A 2 -33.85 -3.84 32.01
CA ASN A 2 -34.18 -3.09 30.80
C ASN A 2 -32.92 -2.67 30.03
N PRO A 3 -32.91 -2.69 28.69
CA PRO A 3 -31.85 -2.07 27.91
C PRO A 3 -32.15 -0.57 27.78
N THR A 4 -31.33 0.26 28.41
CA THR A 4 -31.36 1.71 28.24
C THR A 4 -30.62 2.12 26.97
N ASN A 5 -31.28 3.00 26.22
CA ASN A 5 -30.83 3.64 24.98
C ASN A 5 -29.45 4.30 25.10
N LEU A 6 -28.53 3.94 24.19
CA LEU A 6 -27.40 4.78 23.79
C LEU A 6 -27.77 5.45 22.46
N LYS A 7 -28.33 6.66 22.55
CA LYS A 7 -28.42 7.61 21.45
C LYS A 7 -27.94 8.95 21.98
N ASP A 8 -26.65 9.21 21.84
CA ASP A 8 -26.08 10.54 21.72
C ASP A 8 -24.72 10.40 21.00
N SER A 9 -24.68 10.81 19.74
CA SER A 9 -23.42 10.94 19.00
C SER A 9 -22.86 12.33 19.29
N ALA A 10 -21.85 12.42 20.14
CA ALA A 10 -21.15 13.67 20.39
C ALA A 10 -20.32 14.02 19.14
N LYS A 11 -20.69 15.10 18.45
CA LYS A 11 -19.86 15.71 17.41
C LYS A 11 -18.90 16.69 18.09
N GLN A 12 -17.61 16.43 18.01
CA GLN A 12 -16.57 17.37 18.44
C GLN A 12 -15.94 17.97 17.18
N SER A 13 -16.07 19.30 17.02
CA SER A 13 -15.44 20.06 15.95
C SER A 13 -14.27 20.83 16.56
N THR A 14 -13.06 20.60 16.04
CA THR A 14 -11.84 21.27 16.51
C THR A 14 -11.30 22.13 15.38
N THR A 15 -11.29 23.44 15.57
CA THR A 15 -10.68 24.39 14.61
C THR A 15 -9.23 24.64 15.01
N ILE A 16 -8.29 24.34 14.12
CA ILE A 16 -6.87 24.63 14.33
C ILE A 16 -6.53 25.91 13.58
N ASN A 17 -6.07 26.93 14.31
CA ASN A 17 -5.60 28.20 13.75
C ASN A 17 -4.05 28.19 13.70
N THR A 18 -3.47 28.04 12.51
CA THR A 18 -2.01 27.94 12.31
C THR A 18 -1.37 29.31 12.05
N ASN A 19 -1.52 30.27 12.96
CA ASN A 19 -0.86 31.57 12.87
C ASN A 19 0.55 31.55 13.50
N GLY A 20 1.50 30.89 12.84
CA GLY A 20 2.93 30.94 13.18
C GLY A 20 3.74 31.80 12.20
N LYS A 21 4.20 32.98 12.61
CA LYS A 21 5.23 33.74 11.87
C LYS A 21 6.58 33.05 12.10
N PHE A 22 7.16 32.46 11.05
CA PHE A 22 8.48 31.82 11.13
C PHE A 22 9.62 32.84 10.89
N PRO A 23 10.71 32.80 11.67
CA PRO A 23 11.96 33.46 11.33
C PRO A 23 12.74 32.64 10.29
N SER A 24 13.40 33.33 9.36
CA SER A 24 14.30 32.71 8.38
C SER A 24 15.57 32.20 9.06
N GLN A 25 15.83 30.90 9.00
CA GLN A 25 17.17 30.35 9.23
C GLN A 25 17.64 29.54 8.02
N GLN A 26 18.86 29.83 7.59
CA GLN A 26 19.62 29.09 6.58
C GLN A 26 20.12 27.79 7.20
N GLN A 27 19.90 26.66 6.54
CA GLN A 27 20.66 25.44 6.81
C GLN A 27 21.00 24.68 5.54
N HIS A 28 22.16 24.05 5.60
CA HIS A 28 22.95 23.44 4.53
C HIS A 28 22.32 22.15 3.97
N ASN A 29 22.47 21.98 2.65
CA ASN A 29 22.00 20.86 1.85
C ASN A 29 22.75 19.55 2.13
N ASN A 30 22.01 18.44 2.19
CA ASN A 30 22.45 17.12 1.72
C ASN A 30 21.35 16.60 0.78
N GLU A 31 21.63 16.59 -0.52
CA GLU A 31 20.72 16.12 -1.56
C GLU A 31 20.90 14.60 -1.80
N SER A 32 19.85 13.82 -1.56
CA SER A 32 19.64 12.52 -2.20
C SER A 32 18.80 12.73 -3.46
N ARG A 33 19.38 12.41 -4.62
CA ARG A 33 18.75 12.58 -5.94
C ARG A 33 17.76 11.43 -6.19
N TYR A 34 16.49 11.79 -6.39
CA TYR A 34 15.53 10.97 -7.13
C TYR A 34 15.48 11.48 -8.57
N GLU A 35 15.85 10.65 -9.54
CA GLU A 35 15.68 10.93 -10.97
C GLU A 35 14.23 10.61 -11.37
N CYS A 36 13.50 11.63 -11.82
CA CYS A 36 12.15 11.48 -12.37
C CYS A 36 12.21 11.53 -13.90
N ASN A 37 11.62 10.52 -14.54
CA ASN A 37 11.60 10.29 -15.99
C ASN A 37 10.93 11.45 -16.76
N GLN A 38 11.70 12.14 -17.61
CA GLN A 38 11.28 13.28 -18.45
C GLN A 38 10.54 12.90 -19.76
N ARG A 39 9.91 11.72 -19.86
CA ARG A 39 9.42 11.21 -21.16
C ARG A 39 8.11 11.82 -21.68
N GLU A 40 7.31 12.52 -20.86
CA GLU A 40 6.01 13.05 -21.33
C GLU A 40 6.07 14.43 -22.04
N LEU A 41 7.19 15.16 -21.99
CA LEU A 41 7.26 16.51 -22.57
C LEU A 41 7.76 16.56 -24.03
N GLN A 42 8.20 15.44 -24.62
CA GLN A 42 8.77 15.45 -25.99
C GLN A 42 7.78 15.05 -27.11
N ASN A 43 6.60 14.51 -26.80
CA ASN A 43 5.68 13.98 -27.82
C ASN A 43 4.78 15.01 -28.53
N ASN A 44 4.97 16.32 -28.31
CA ASN A 44 4.19 17.37 -29.00
C ASN A 44 4.96 18.15 -30.08
N GLN A 45 6.11 17.66 -30.53
CA GLN A 45 6.88 18.29 -31.63
C GLN A 45 7.11 17.36 -32.82
N VAL A 46 6.05 16.79 -33.39
CA VAL A 46 6.11 16.29 -34.77
C VAL A 46 4.81 16.65 -35.49
N ILE A 47 4.75 17.86 -36.07
CA ILE A 47 3.83 18.16 -37.17
C ILE A 47 4.66 18.67 -38.34
N SER A 48 4.40 18.05 -39.49
CA SER A 48 5.12 18.09 -40.75
C SER A 48 5.11 19.45 -41.44
N ASN A 49 6.25 19.77 -42.05
CA ASN A 49 6.39 20.83 -43.05
C ASN A 49 5.67 20.41 -44.34
N ASN A 50 4.57 21.07 -44.67
CA ASN A 50 4.12 21.21 -46.06
C ASN A 50 3.66 22.65 -46.30
N GLY A 51 4.21 23.25 -47.35
CA GLY A 51 4.17 24.68 -47.61
C GLY A 51 2.78 25.23 -47.88
N LEU A 52 2.51 26.40 -47.32
CA LEU A 52 1.44 27.33 -47.72
C LEU A 52 1.78 28.75 -47.24
N ASP A 53 1.40 29.70 -48.09
CA ASP A 53 1.63 31.14 -48.10
C ASP A 53 1.96 31.89 -46.80
N LYS A 54 2.97 32.77 -46.92
CA LYS A 54 3.28 33.84 -45.97
C LYS A 54 2.16 34.90 -45.95
N LYS A 55 1.15 34.69 -45.11
CA LYS A 55 0.36 35.78 -44.52
C LYS A 55 0.76 35.94 -43.05
N SER A 56 1.19 37.14 -42.70
CA SER A 56 1.53 37.58 -41.35
C SER A 56 0.36 37.38 -40.39
N VAL A 57 0.45 36.36 -39.54
CA VAL A 57 -0.42 36.17 -38.37
C VAL A 57 0.20 36.97 -37.22
N PRO A 58 -0.55 37.78 -36.46
CA PRO A 58 -0.02 38.50 -35.32
C PRO A 58 0.39 37.51 -34.22
N ALA A 59 1.65 37.61 -33.79
CA ALA A 59 2.21 36.89 -32.65
C ALA A 59 1.62 37.42 -31.33
N ALA A 60 0.34 37.13 -31.08
CA ALA A 60 -0.21 37.19 -29.74
C ALA A 60 0.19 35.90 -29.02
N ILE A 61 1.42 35.87 -28.48
CA ILE A 61 1.79 34.87 -27.48
C ILE A 61 0.75 34.99 -26.38
N ASN A 62 -0.07 33.96 -26.22
CA ASN A 62 -1.17 33.94 -25.28
C ASN A 62 -0.60 33.86 -23.86
N ASN A 63 -0.18 35.01 -23.31
CA ASN A 63 0.52 35.14 -22.02
C ASN A 63 -0.17 34.41 -20.87
N LYS A 64 -1.48 34.14 -20.98
CA LYS A 64 -2.26 33.37 -20.01
C LYS A 64 -1.76 31.93 -19.84
N GLY A 65 -1.36 31.27 -20.92
CA GLY A 65 -0.89 29.87 -20.85
C GLY A 65 0.45 29.75 -20.12
N PHE A 66 1.39 30.65 -20.43
CA PHE A 66 2.71 30.68 -19.79
C PHE A 66 2.61 31.04 -18.31
N ILE A 67 1.81 32.06 -17.96
CA ILE A 67 1.57 32.44 -16.55
C ILE A 67 0.96 31.26 -15.77
N HIS A 68 -0.01 30.55 -16.35
CA HIS A 68 -0.63 29.38 -15.71
C HIS A 68 0.36 28.24 -15.46
N MET A 69 1.26 27.96 -16.42
CA MET A 69 2.31 26.95 -16.28
C MET A 69 3.30 27.32 -15.16
N PHE A 70 3.79 28.56 -15.10
CA PHE A 70 4.71 29.01 -14.06
C PHE A 70 4.07 28.99 -12.68
N VAL A 71 2.80 29.39 -12.57
CA VAL A 71 2.05 29.33 -11.32
C VAL A 71 1.89 27.88 -10.86
N ARG A 72 1.57 26.94 -11.76
CA ARG A 72 1.50 25.51 -11.42
C ARG A 72 2.84 24.97 -10.92
N LEU A 73 3.94 25.23 -11.64
CA LEU A 73 5.27 24.75 -11.26
C LEU A 73 5.76 25.35 -9.93
N ALA A 74 5.49 26.64 -9.69
CA ALA A 74 5.84 27.28 -8.42
C ALA A 74 5.05 26.69 -7.25
N ASN A 75 3.75 26.44 -7.41
CA ASN A 75 2.93 25.78 -6.39
C ASN A 75 3.39 24.35 -6.12
N TYR A 76 3.72 23.58 -7.15
CA TYR A 76 4.27 22.24 -6.98
C TYR A 76 5.54 22.24 -6.13
N LYS A 77 6.49 23.14 -6.42
CA LYS A 77 7.72 23.27 -5.61
C LYS A 77 7.41 23.65 -4.16
N LEU A 78 6.50 24.59 -3.94
CA LEU A 78 6.07 24.99 -2.60
C LEU A 78 5.43 23.84 -1.82
N CYS A 79 4.57 23.04 -2.47
CA CYS A 79 3.97 21.85 -1.87
C CYS A 79 5.01 20.82 -1.42
N ARG A 80 5.95 20.51 -2.31
CA ARG A 80 7.01 19.53 -2.02
C ARG A 80 7.85 19.93 -0.80
N ASP A 81 8.19 21.21 -0.67
CA ASP A 81 8.98 21.71 0.45
C ASP A 81 8.21 21.65 1.79
N TYR A 82 6.88 21.48 1.76
CA TYR A 82 6.06 21.32 2.96
C TYR A 82 6.07 19.92 3.54
N HIS A 83 6.26 18.89 2.74
CA HIS A 83 6.49 17.54 3.24
C HIS A 83 7.68 17.48 4.20
N ALA A 84 8.80 18.09 3.80
CA ALA A 84 10.01 18.15 4.62
C ALA A 84 9.84 18.94 5.94
N LYS A 85 8.79 19.77 6.02
CA LYS A 85 8.49 20.58 7.21
C LYS A 85 7.37 19.98 8.07
N LEU A 86 6.75 18.90 7.63
CA LEU A 86 5.60 18.31 8.33
C LEU A 86 5.99 17.80 9.72
N ASP A 87 7.18 17.23 9.85
CA ASP A 87 7.76 16.77 11.12
C ASP A 87 8.01 17.90 12.14
N ALA A 88 8.16 19.14 11.66
CA ALA A 88 8.35 20.30 12.52
C ALA A 88 7.01 20.89 13.01
N THR A 89 5.87 20.40 12.52
CA THR A 89 4.54 20.85 12.96
C THR A 89 4.11 20.13 14.23
N THR A 90 3.58 20.86 15.20
CA THR A 90 2.97 20.26 16.39
C THR A 90 1.69 19.51 15.99
N PRO A 91 1.59 18.19 16.19
CA PRO A 91 0.40 17.44 15.83
C PRO A 91 -0.77 17.72 16.76
N THR A 92 -1.99 17.56 16.24
CA THR A 92 -3.15 17.33 17.10
C THR A 92 -3.23 15.86 17.46
N THR A 93 -3.21 15.56 18.75
CA THR A 93 -3.19 14.19 19.26
C THR A 93 -4.56 13.79 19.78
N ILE A 94 -5.00 12.59 19.41
CA ILE A 94 -6.26 11.97 19.80
C ILE A 94 -5.97 10.53 20.23
N SER A 95 -6.75 9.98 21.15
CA SER A 95 -6.63 8.57 21.53
C SER A 95 -7.99 7.91 21.68
N TYR A 96 -8.08 6.64 21.34
CA TYR A 96 -9.27 5.81 21.54
C TYR A 96 -8.87 4.37 21.88
N ASP A 97 -9.78 3.63 22.50
CA ASP A 97 -9.59 2.22 22.86
C ASP A 97 -10.09 1.29 21.71
N PRO A 98 -9.18 0.65 20.96
CA PRO A 98 -9.54 -0.23 19.85
C PRO A 98 -10.26 -1.52 20.28
N SER A 99 -10.25 -1.88 21.57
CA SER A 99 -11.04 -3.00 22.08
C SER A 99 -12.54 -2.67 22.13
N THR A 100 -12.88 -1.38 22.17
CA THR A 100 -14.27 -0.88 22.12
C THR A 100 -14.69 -0.46 20.71
N ILE A 101 -13.78 0.16 19.95
CA ILE A 101 -14.02 0.66 18.61
C ILE A 101 -12.92 0.11 17.70
N SER A 102 -13.18 -1.01 17.02
CA SER A 102 -12.13 -1.69 16.26
C SER A 102 -11.85 -1.06 14.89
N THR A 103 -12.64 -0.09 14.44
CA THR A 103 -12.51 0.51 13.10
C THR A 103 -12.13 1.99 13.18
N LEU A 104 -11.11 2.38 12.43
CA LEU A 104 -10.74 3.77 12.17
C LEU A 104 -10.98 4.07 10.69
N ASN A 105 -11.80 5.08 10.41
CA ASN A 105 -12.01 5.61 9.06
C ASN A 105 -11.33 6.98 8.96
N VAL A 106 -10.42 7.12 8.01
CA VAL A 106 -9.75 8.38 7.68
C VAL A 106 -10.21 8.82 6.30
N GLU A 107 -11.14 9.76 6.26
CA GLU A 107 -11.72 10.27 5.03
C GLU A 107 -11.18 11.67 4.73
N GLY A 108 -10.55 11.80 3.56
CA GLY A 108 -10.23 13.08 2.95
C GLY A 108 -11.21 13.43 1.84
N ILE A 109 -11.09 14.66 1.31
CA ILE A 109 -11.94 15.15 0.22
C ILE A 109 -11.10 15.14 -1.06
N GLY A 110 -11.58 14.44 -2.10
CA GLY A 110 -10.93 14.31 -3.41
C GLY A 110 -10.87 15.58 -4.27
N TYR A 111 -10.86 16.78 -3.68
CA TYR A 111 -10.80 18.06 -4.39
C TYR A 111 -9.57 18.92 -4.04
N PHE A 112 -8.62 18.39 -3.27
CA PHE A 112 -7.27 18.97 -3.26
C PHE A 112 -6.66 18.68 -4.64
N TYR A 113 -6.61 19.69 -5.51
CA TYR A 113 -6.11 19.59 -6.88
C TYR A 113 -4.82 18.77 -6.93
N ASP A 114 -4.82 17.63 -7.62
CA ASP A 114 -3.74 16.84 -8.29
C ASP A 114 -2.42 16.57 -7.53
N TYR A 115 -2.20 17.24 -6.42
CA TYR A 115 -1.13 17.04 -5.45
C TYR A 115 -1.65 16.20 -4.28
N SER A 116 -2.85 15.62 -4.38
CA SER A 116 -3.41 14.72 -3.35
C SER A 116 -2.59 13.44 -3.14
N LYS A 117 -1.62 13.15 -4.02
CA LYS A 117 -0.59 12.11 -3.83
C LYS A 117 0.34 12.38 -2.64
N ASP A 118 0.29 13.59 -2.10
CA ASP A 118 1.13 14.04 -0.99
C ASP A 118 0.46 13.81 0.39
N HIS A 119 -0.77 13.28 0.43
CA HIS A 119 -1.40 12.94 1.71
C HIS A 119 -0.94 11.57 2.21
N GLU A 120 -0.48 11.51 3.46
CA GLU A 120 0.12 10.30 4.04
C GLU A 120 -0.67 9.80 5.26
N LEU A 121 -1.01 8.52 5.26
CA LEU A 121 -1.49 7.79 6.43
C LEU A 121 -0.37 6.86 6.89
N LEU A 122 0.32 7.26 7.95
CA LEU A 122 1.41 6.49 8.53
C LEU A 122 0.84 5.56 9.61
N ILE A 123 1.07 4.26 9.51
CA ILE A 123 0.65 3.28 10.52
C ILE A 123 1.90 2.75 11.20
N THR A 124 2.02 3.00 12.51
CA THR A 124 3.15 2.60 13.34
C THR A 124 2.69 1.76 14.53
N GLN A 125 3.65 1.24 15.29
CA GLN A 125 3.40 0.56 16.56
C GLN A 125 3.91 1.43 17.70
N ALA A 126 3.18 1.47 18.81
CA ALA A 126 3.66 2.08 20.04
C ALA A 126 4.96 1.41 20.50
N ASN A 127 5.91 2.17 21.04
CA ASN A 127 7.11 1.63 21.67
C ASN A 127 6.89 1.16 23.11
N ASP A 128 5.68 1.34 23.64
CA ASP A 128 5.30 0.94 24.99
C ASP A 128 4.50 -0.37 24.95
N ALA A 129 5.07 -1.43 25.53
CA ALA A 129 4.46 -2.75 25.64
C ALA A 129 3.17 -2.77 26.48
N LEU A 130 2.93 -1.72 27.28
CA LEU A 130 1.72 -1.55 28.07
C LEU A 130 0.67 -0.69 27.37
N ALA A 131 0.97 -0.10 26.21
CA ALA A 131 0.00 0.68 25.46
C ALA A 131 -1.16 -0.20 25.01
N THR A 132 -2.37 0.17 25.47
CA THR A 132 -3.64 -0.48 25.10
C THR A 132 -4.48 0.35 24.14
N ASN A 133 -4.22 1.66 24.08
CA ASN A 133 -4.98 2.58 23.25
C ASN A 133 -4.26 2.84 21.93
N THR A 134 -5.04 3.08 20.88
CA THR A 134 -4.54 3.66 19.66
C THR A 134 -4.37 5.17 19.87
N THR A 135 -3.24 5.70 19.40
CA THR A 135 -2.99 7.15 19.37
C THR A 135 -2.98 7.62 17.92
N ILE A 136 -3.65 8.73 17.64
CA ILE A 136 -3.68 9.35 16.32
C ILE A 136 -3.04 10.73 16.43
N GLN A 137 -2.03 11.00 15.61
CA GLN A 137 -1.40 12.31 15.47
C GLN A 137 -1.72 12.88 14.10
N ILE A 138 -2.31 14.06 14.07
CA ILE A 138 -2.72 14.73 12.83
C ILE A 138 -1.81 15.95 12.62
N HIS A 139 -0.97 15.88 11.59
CA HIS A 139 -0.11 16.96 11.14
C HIS A 139 -0.74 17.64 9.93
N VAL A 140 -0.84 18.97 9.96
CA VAL A 140 -1.40 19.76 8.87
C VAL A 140 -0.52 20.97 8.62
N ILE A 141 -0.11 21.14 7.37
CA ILE A 141 0.60 22.33 6.89
C ILE A 141 -0.08 22.89 5.65
N SER A 142 -0.15 24.21 5.55
CA SER A 142 -0.81 24.90 4.44
C SER A 142 -0.09 26.19 4.04
N THR A 143 -0.21 26.56 2.77
CA THR A 143 0.37 27.80 2.19
C THR A 143 -0.26 29.09 2.69
N GLN A 144 -1.48 29.04 3.22
CA GLN A 144 -2.18 30.18 3.78
C GLN A 144 -2.74 29.79 5.15
N SER A 145 -3.19 30.76 5.95
CA SER A 145 -3.93 30.52 7.21
C SER A 145 -5.30 29.89 6.94
N SER A 146 -5.32 28.80 6.19
CA SER A 146 -6.50 27.99 5.99
C SER A 146 -6.77 27.26 7.28
N ASP A 147 -7.95 27.47 7.82
CA ASP A 147 -8.55 26.59 8.81
C ASP A 147 -8.84 25.26 8.12
N VAL A 148 -7.81 24.44 7.90
CA VAL A 148 -8.03 23.04 7.55
C VAL A 148 -8.67 22.43 8.79
N GLN A 149 -9.98 22.29 8.72
CA GLN A 149 -10.77 21.71 9.78
C GLN A 149 -10.89 20.23 9.50
N PHE A 150 -10.67 19.42 10.51
CA PHE A 150 -11.15 18.05 10.52
C PHE A 150 -12.23 17.91 11.57
N GLU A 151 -13.15 16.99 11.33
CA GLU A 151 -14.16 16.61 12.30
C GLU A 151 -13.96 15.16 12.68
N THR A 152 -14.11 14.90 13.97
CA THR A 152 -14.13 13.54 14.50
C THR A 152 -15.54 13.16 14.90
N SER A 153 -15.96 11.95 14.56
CA SER A 153 -17.23 11.39 15.03
C SER A 153 -17.05 9.93 15.41
N ILE A 154 -17.74 9.52 16.48
CA ILE A 154 -17.73 8.15 16.97
C ILE A 154 -19.09 7.53 16.68
N THR A 155 -19.08 6.37 16.04
CA THR A 155 -20.24 5.48 15.93
C THR A 155 -19.99 4.26 16.83
N PRO A 156 -21.00 3.38 17.06
CA PRO A 156 -20.81 2.17 17.85
C PRO A 156 -19.71 1.23 17.34
N THR A 157 -19.30 1.35 16.07
CA THR A 157 -18.34 0.44 15.44
C THR A 157 -17.11 1.14 14.87
N ALA A 158 -17.11 2.47 14.73
CA ALA A 158 -16.04 3.18 14.05
C ALA A 158 -15.74 4.56 14.66
N TYR A 159 -14.45 4.89 14.66
CA TYR A 159 -13.93 6.24 14.86
C TYR A 159 -13.69 6.85 13.48
N ASN A 160 -14.28 8.01 13.20
CA ASN A 160 -14.21 8.63 11.87
C ASN A 160 -13.49 9.97 11.98
N ILE A 161 -12.51 10.19 11.12
CA ILE A 161 -11.81 11.45 10.91
C ILE A 161 -12.15 11.93 9.51
N ASN A 162 -12.81 13.07 9.43
CA ASN A 162 -13.24 13.67 8.17
C ASN A 162 -12.56 15.01 7.98
N PHE A 163 -11.65 15.11 7.01
CA PHE A 163 -11.07 16.40 6.65
C PHE A 163 -12.09 17.20 5.85
N LYS A 164 -12.41 18.42 6.30
CA LYS A 164 -13.40 19.28 5.65
C LYS A 164 -12.74 20.27 4.70
N LYS A 165 -13.50 20.59 3.64
CA LYS A 165 -13.13 21.59 2.66
C LYS A 165 -13.43 22.95 3.26
N ASP A 166 -12.42 23.80 3.32
CA ASP A 166 -12.66 25.23 3.37
C ASP A 166 -13.14 25.69 1.98
N ARG A 167 -14.39 26.13 1.90
CA ARG A 167 -15.06 26.56 0.65
C ARG A 167 -14.55 27.90 0.11
N SER A 168 -13.50 28.50 0.67
CA SER A 168 -13.06 29.86 0.27
C SER A 168 -12.33 29.95 -1.08
N TRP A 169 -12.76 29.17 -2.08
CA TRP A 169 -12.54 29.50 -3.49
C TRP A 169 -13.47 30.66 -3.86
N ILE A 170 -12.90 31.84 -4.09
CA ILE A 170 -13.61 33.01 -4.62
C ILE A 170 -13.58 32.89 -6.15
N PRO A 171 -14.70 32.61 -6.84
CA PRO A 171 -14.73 32.56 -8.29
C PRO A 171 -14.36 33.94 -8.86
N GLY A 172 -13.32 34.01 -9.70
CA GLY A 172 -12.96 35.22 -10.43
C GLY A 172 -11.61 35.85 -10.07
N LEU A 173 -10.99 35.46 -8.95
CA LEU A 173 -9.61 35.83 -8.65
C LEU A 173 -8.70 34.64 -8.90
N SER A 174 -7.77 34.78 -9.85
CA SER A 174 -6.73 33.78 -10.18
C SER A 174 -5.68 33.68 -9.07
N ILE A 175 -6.11 33.48 -7.82
CA ILE A 175 -5.23 33.21 -6.70
C ILE A 175 -4.73 31.77 -6.87
N PRO A 176 -3.41 31.53 -6.76
CA PRO A 176 -2.85 30.19 -6.88
C PRO A 176 -3.57 29.19 -5.95
N PRO A 177 -3.73 27.92 -6.37
CA PRO A 177 -4.30 26.88 -5.53
C PRO A 177 -3.57 26.82 -4.18
N ARG A 178 -4.34 26.74 -3.11
CA ARG A 178 -3.81 26.51 -1.77
C ARG A 178 -3.20 25.12 -1.73
N CYS A 179 -1.93 25.03 -1.38
CA CYS A 179 -1.34 23.74 -1.02
C CYS A 179 -1.69 23.42 0.43
N VAL A 180 -2.15 22.19 0.66
CA VAL A 180 -2.37 21.60 1.97
C VAL A 180 -1.74 20.21 1.93
N VAL A 181 -0.87 19.92 2.90
CA VAL A 181 -0.32 18.58 3.11
C VAL A 181 -0.80 18.10 4.48
N ILE A 182 -1.24 16.85 4.53
CA ILE A 182 -1.84 16.24 5.71
C ILE A 182 -1.12 14.91 5.91
N ARG A 183 -0.63 14.69 7.13
CA ARG A 183 -0.24 13.37 7.59
C ARG A 183 -1.10 12.97 8.78
N VAL A 184 -1.66 11.78 8.71
CA VAL A 184 -2.31 11.13 9.85
C VAL A 184 -1.40 9.98 10.27
N GLU A 185 -0.81 10.07 11.44
CA GLU A 185 -0.06 8.96 12.04
C GLU A 185 -0.97 8.21 13.01
N VAL A 186 -1.13 6.91 12.78
CA VAL A 186 -1.90 5.98 13.60
C VAL A 186 -0.93 5.05 14.31
N ILE A 187 -0.75 5.29 15.60
CA ILE A 187 0.13 4.54 16.48
C ILE A 187 -0.70 3.46 17.16
N LEU A 188 -0.55 2.22 16.70
CA LEU A 188 -1.31 1.07 17.18
C LEU A 188 -0.70 0.49 18.47
N PRO A 189 -1.53 -0.03 19.39
CA PRO A 189 -1.06 -0.55 20.68
C PRO A 189 -0.30 -1.87 20.55
N GLN A 190 0.64 -2.15 21.47
CA GLN A 190 1.31 -3.45 21.51
C GLN A 190 0.47 -4.53 22.19
N LYS A 191 -0.53 -4.16 22.97
CA LYS A 191 -1.34 -5.11 23.74
C LYS A 191 -2.83 -4.79 23.59
N LEU A 192 -3.60 -5.79 23.15
CA LEU A 192 -5.05 -5.76 23.25
C LEU A 192 -5.53 -6.80 24.26
N THR A 193 -6.57 -6.46 25.01
CA THR A 193 -7.29 -7.40 25.87
C THR A 193 -8.11 -8.39 25.04
N ASN A 194 -8.56 -7.98 23.85
CA ASN A 194 -9.31 -8.78 22.90
C ASN A 194 -8.53 -8.89 21.58
N LEU A 195 -8.34 -10.09 21.05
CA LEU A 195 -7.60 -10.35 19.80
C LEU A 195 -8.44 -10.06 18.54
N SER A 196 -9.40 -9.13 18.62
CA SER A 196 -10.22 -8.74 17.47
C SER A 196 -9.38 -7.96 16.44
N PRO A 197 -9.68 -8.08 15.14
CA PRO A 197 -8.99 -7.31 14.12
C PRO A 197 -9.12 -5.80 14.33
N ILE A 198 -8.03 -5.05 14.14
CA ILE A 198 -8.08 -3.60 13.96
C ILE A 198 -8.28 -3.31 12.48
N ASN A 199 -9.32 -2.54 12.16
CA ASN A 199 -9.63 -2.12 10.80
C ASN A 199 -9.22 -0.65 10.62
N VAL A 200 -8.43 -0.35 9.60
CA VAL A 200 -8.05 1.01 9.22
C VAL A 200 -8.45 1.23 7.76
N ASN A 201 -9.36 2.17 7.54
CA ASN A 201 -9.85 2.51 6.22
C ASN A 201 -9.42 3.91 5.83
N SER A 202 -9.03 4.09 4.57
CA SER A 202 -8.70 5.37 3.96
C SER A 202 -9.36 5.48 2.59
N ASN A 203 -9.52 6.70 2.07
CA ASN A 203 -10.07 6.92 0.73
C ASN A 203 -9.09 7.61 -0.23
N ILE A 204 -8.19 8.45 0.27
CA ILE A 204 -7.31 9.28 -0.57
C ILE A 204 -5.85 9.30 -0.12
N PHE A 205 -5.51 8.70 1.01
CA PHE A 205 -4.15 8.77 1.55
C PHE A 205 -3.31 7.65 0.98
N ASN A 206 -2.10 7.99 0.53
CA ASN A 206 -1.02 7.03 0.41
C ASN A 206 -0.67 6.54 1.81
N VAL A 207 -0.41 5.25 1.93
CA VAL A 207 -0.30 4.59 3.23
C VAL A 207 1.08 4.03 3.38
N LYS A 208 1.65 4.23 4.55
CA LYS A 208 2.94 3.68 4.91
C LYS A 208 2.81 2.89 6.20
N PHE A 209 3.06 1.59 6.13
CA PHE A 209 3.29 0.78 7.33
C PHE A 209 4.75 0.90 7.70
N LEU A 210 5.04 1.47 8.87
CA LEU A 210 6.40 1.64 9.35
C LEU A 210 6.55 0.96 10.70
N GLN A 211 7.33 -0.12 10.72
CA GLN A 211 7.73 -0.78 11.95
C GLN A 211 9.25 -0.78 12.08
N ASN A 212 9.76 -0.24 13.19
CA ASN A 212 11.19 -0.20 13.45
C ASN A 212 11.68 -1.61 13.83
N THR A 213 12.53 -2.24 13.04
CA THR A 213 13.02 -3.59 13.29
C THR A 213 13.79 -3.76 14.60
N ILE A 214 14.31 -2.67 15.19
CA ILE A 214 15.05 -2.72 16.45
C ILE A 214 14.04 -2.79 17.61
N ASN A 215 13.93 -3.98 18.23
CA ASN A 215 13.06 -4.30 19.37
C ASN A 215 11.55 -4.31 19.09
N SER A 216 11.12 -4.27 17.83
CA SER A 216 9.70 -4.45 17.52
C SER A 216 9.24 -5.88 17.81
N ILE A 217 8.00 -5.97 18.29
CA ILE A 217 7.29 -7.24 18.45
C ILE A 217 6.20 -7.34 17.38
N PRO A 218 5.85 -8.55 16.94
CA PRO A 218 4.73 -8.73 16.02
C PRO A 218 3.45 -8.12 16.57
N TYR A 219 2.64 -7.53 15.69
CA TYR A 219 1.27 -7.19 16.07
C TYR A 219 0.54 -8.47 16.54
N PRO A 220 0.04 -8.51 17.80
CA PRO A 220 -0.55 -9.73 18.36
C PRO A 220 -1.98 -9.97 17.88
N TYR A 221 -2.53 -9.05 17.08
CA TYR A 221 -3.88 -9.07 16.53
C TYR A 221 -3.84 -8.90 15.01
N PRO A 222 -4.91 -9.31 14.30
CA PRO A 222 -5.00 -9.06 12.87
C PRO A 222 -5.14 -7.57 12.54
N ILE A 223 -4.53 -7.14 11.44
CA ILE A 223 -4.73 -5.80 10.87
C ILE A 223 -5.45 -5.93 9.54
N ASN A 224 -6.59 -5.27 9.41
CA ASN A 224 -7.29 -5.11 8.14
C ASN A 224 -7.13 -3.67 7.69
N PHE A 225 -6.55 -3.47 6.52
CA PHE A 225 -6.35 -2.18 5.93
C PHE A 225 -7.01 -2.11 4.56
N LYS A 226 -7.72 -1.01 4.31
CA LYS A 226 -8.35 -0.75 3.02
C LYS A 226 -8.16 0.70 2.59
N THR A 227 -7.75 0.90 1.36
CA THR A 227 -7.81 2.20 0.69
C THR A 227 -8.50 2.12 -0.67
N THR A 228 -8.96 3.25 -1.19
CA THR A 228 -9.55 3.32 -2.53
C THR A 228 -8.53 3.77 -3.57
N ASN A 229 -7.71 4.77 -3.26
CA ASN A 229 -6.86 5.44 -4.25
C ASN A 229 -5.41 5.65 -3.79
N GLY A 230 -5.07 5.16 -2.60
CA GLY A 230 -3.72 5.32 -2.07
C GLY A 230 -2.82 4.16 -2.48
N ASP A 231 -1.58 4.48 -2.82
CA ASP A 231 -0.50 3.51 -2.84
C ASP A 231 -0.21 3.05 -1.42
N VAL A 232 0.22 1.81 -1.25
CA VAL A 232 0.56 1.22 0.04
C VAL A 232 2.03 0.82 0.03
N ASP A 233 2.81 1.42 0.92
CA ASP A 233 4.21 1.09 1.16
C ASP A 233 4.33 0.35 2.49
N ILE A 234 4.97 -0.81 2.48
CA ILE A 234 5.13 -1.67 3.65
C ILE A 234 6.62 -1.75 4.00
N GLU A 235 7.00 -1.20 5.15
CA GLU A 235 8.38 -1.26 5.63
C GLU A 235 8.50 -2.13 6.88
N ASN A 236 9.04 -3.33 6.67
CA ASN A 236 9.42 -4.28 7.70
C ASN A 236 8.28 -4.74 8.62
N LEU A 237 7.10 -5.03 8.08
CA LEU A 237 5.94 -5.41 8.89
C LEU A 237 6.11 -6.78 9.58
N LEU A 238 6.01 -6.82 10.92
CA LEU A 238 5.96 -8.04 11.73
C LEU A 238 4.53 -8.27 12.21
N ILE A 239 3.87 -9.33 11.73
CA ILE A 239 2.44 -9.48 11.95
C ILE A 239 1.99 -10.92 12.15
N THR A 240 0.91 -11.08 12.94
CA THR A 240 0.21 -12.35 13.04
C THR A 240 -0.63 -12.62 11.79
N SER A 241 -1.54 -11.68 11.49
CA SER A 241 -2.40 -11.74 10.31
C SER A 241 -2.62 -10.35 9.71
N ALA A 242 -2.60 -10.22 8.38
CA ALA A 242 -2.89 -8.97 7.70
C ALA A 242 -3.83 -9.17 6.51
N SER A 243 -4.75 -8.23 6.30
CA SER A 243 -5.43 -8.04 5.02
C SER A 243 -5.18 -6.62 4.55
N ILE A 244 -4.53 -6.43 3.40
CA ILE A 244 -4.16 -5.12 2.85
C ILE A 244 -4.81 -4.99 1.48
N GLN A 245 -5.69 -4.01 1.31
CA GLN A 245 -6.49 -3.87 0.10
C GLN A 245 -6.44 -2.46 -0.45
N THR A 246 -6.30 -2.32 -1.76
CA THR A 246 -6.50 -1.06 -2.47
C THR A 246 -7.35 -1.26 -3.72
N SER A 247 -8.10 -0.22 -4.13
CA SER A 247 -8.86 -0.29 -5.38
C SER A 247 -8.06 0.21 -6.58
N SER A 248 -7.19 1.21 -6.41
CA SER A 248 -6.53 1.89 -7.53
C SER A 248 -5.09 2.35 -7.25
N GLY A 249 -4.45 1.80 -6.20
CA GLY A 249 -3.06 2.11 -5.87
C GLY A 249 -2.16 0.90 -6.01
N ASP A 250 -0.86 1.15 -6.05
CA ASP A 250 0.13 0.08 -6.04
C ASP A 250 0.40 -0.36 -4.60
N ILE A 251 0.75 -1.63 -4.39
CA ILE A 251 1.15 -2.14 -3.08
C ILE A 251 2.57 -2.64 -3.19
N LYS A 252 3.48 -2.06 -2.40
CA LYS A 252 4.89 -2.46 -2.41
C LYS A 252 5.49 -2.62 -1.03
N GLY A 253 6.56 -3.40 -0.93
CA GLY A 253 7.45 -3.39 0.23
C GLY A 253 7.71 -4.76 0.84
N SER A 254 7.88 -4.82 2.16
CA SER A 254 8.40 -5.99 2.87
C SER A 254 7.66 -6.33 4.16
N ILE A 255 7.26 -7.59 4.27
CA ILE A 255 6.70 -8.21 5.47
C ILE A 255 7.75 -9.18 6.01
N THR A 256 8.37 -8.83 7.13
CA THR A 256 9.54 -9.52 7.68
C THR A 256 9.17 -10.73 8.53
N SER A 257 7.91 -10.83 8.97
CA SER A 257 7.41 -12.02 9.68
C SER A 257 5.90 -12.16 9.52
N VAL A 258 5.47 -13.34 9.07
CA VAL A 258 4.06 -13.77 9.05
C VAL A 258 3.89 -15.03 9.87
N ARG A 259 2.88 -15.03 10.75
CA ARG A 259 2.54 -16.21 11.56
C ARG A 259 1.40 -17.04 10.98
N ASN A 260 0.29 -16.39 10.65
CA ASN A 260 -0.96 -17.07 10.27
C ASN A 260 -1.34 -16.77 8.83
N GLU A 261 -1.59 -15.51 8.49
CA GLU A 261 -2.14 -15.18 7.16
C GLU A 261 -1.76 -13.78 6.71
N VAL A 262 -1.36 -13.63 5.46
CA VAL A 262 -1.31 -12.34 4.78
C VAL A 262 -2.14 -12.46 3.51
N HIS A 263 -3.09 -11.54 3.33
CA HIS A 263 -3.87 -11.38 2.12
C HIS A 263 -3.67 -9.96 1.58
N ILE A 264 -3.15 -9.82 0.36
CA ILE A 264 -2.92 -8.54 -0.29
C ILE A 264 -3.73 -8.51 -1.60
N GLU A 265 -4.49 -7.44 -1.81
CA GLU A 265 -5.36 -7.33 -2.98
C GLU A 265 -5.36 -5.92 -3.57
N SER A 266 -5.18 -5.85 -4.89
CA SER A 266 -5.39 -4.64 -5.68
C SER A 266 -6.42 -4.89 -6.79
N THR A 267 -7.29 -3.92 -7.04
CA THR A 267 -8.18 -3.98 -8.22
C THR A 267 -7.51 -3.37 -9.45
N SER A 268 -6.74 -2.29 -9.30
CA SER A 268 -6.13 -1.58 -10.42
C SER A 268 -4.81 -0.94 -9.97
N GLY A 269 -3.79 -1.75 -9.79
CA GLY A 269 -2.45 -1.35 -9.40
C GLY A 269 -1.59 -2.59 -9.19
N ASP A 270 -0.28 -2.40 -9.25
CA ASP A 270 0.68 -3.49 -9.20
C ASP A 270 0.94 -3.92 -7.73
N ILE A 271 1.37 -5.16 -7.55
CA ILE A 271 1.72 -5.71 -6.23
C ILE A 271 3.18 -6.18 -6.27
N ASP A 272 4.10 -5.47 -5.61
CA ASP A 272 5.54 -5.81 -5.50
C ASP A 272 5.93 -6.03 -4.04
N VAL A 273 5.88 -7.29 -3.57
CA VAL A 273 6.04 -7.59 -2.15
C VAL A 273 7.05 -8.69 -1.86
N SER A 274 7.86 -8.44 -0.84
CA SER A 274 8.72 -9.45 -0.21
C SER A 274 8.09 -9.94 1.09
N VAL A 275 7.88 -11.24 1.23
CA VAL A 275 7.26 -11.86 2.40
C VAL A 275 8.21 -12.90 3.01
N TYR A 276 8.43 -12.79 4.32
CA TYR A 276 9.23 -13.73 5.10
C TYR A 276 8.32 -14.45 6.10
N ALA A 277 8.03 -15.72 5.82
CA ALA A 277 7.28 -16.58 6.73
C ALA A 277 8.27 -17.34 7.63
N ASN A 278 8.32 -16.97 8.92
CA ASN A 278 9.28 -17.55 9.85
C ASN A 278 8.73 -17.78 11.25
N THR A 279 9.36 -18.70 11.98
CA THR A 279 9.01 -19.06 13.37
C THR A 279 9.86 -18.33 14.42
N ASN A 280 10.98 -17.72 14.01
CA ASN A 280 12.04 -17.23 14.89
C ASN A 280 11.65 -15.99 15.71
N VAL A 281 10.66 -15.22 15.29
CA VAL A 281 10.23 -14.03 16.04
C VAL A 281 9.43 -14.40 17.31
N ILE A 282 8.99 -15.66 17.45
CA ILE A 282 8.16 -16.10 18.58
C ILE A 282 8.79 -17.35 19.20
N ALA A 283 9.82 -17.13 20.03
CA ALA A 283 10.68 -18.15 20.66
C ALA A 283 9.97 -19.23 21.53
N ASN A 284 8.64 -19.25 21.60
CA ASN A 284 7.87 -20.08 22.54
C ASN A 284 6.83 -21.00 21.88
N MET A 285 6.85 -21.21 20.56
CA MET A 285 5.85 -22.06 19.89
C MET A 285 6.38 -23.50 19.69
N VAL A 286 5.80 -24.44 20.44
CA VAL A 286 5.95 -25.88 20.22
C VAL A 286 4.81 -26.31 19.27
N GLY A 287 5.16 -26.66 18.03
CA GLY A 287 4.21 -27.04 16.96
C GLY A 287 4.34 -26.12 15.76
N GLY A 288 4.71 -26.67 14.60
CA GLY A 288 4.95 -25.90 13.38
C GLY A 288 3.76 -25.03 12.98
N THR A 289 4.05 -23.91 12.32
CA THR A 289 3.02 -22.97 11.83
C THR A 289 2.72 -23.22 10.36
N SER A 290 1.47 -23.01 9.94
CA SER A 290 1.00 -23.19 8.55
C SER A 290 0.49 -21.85 8.01
N PRO A 291 1.39 -20.94 7.60
CA PRO A 291 1.01 -19.62 7.14
C PRO A 291 0.32 -19.72 5.78
N ARG A 292 -0.65 -18.82 5.56
CA ARG A 292 -1.30 -18.60 4.27
C ARG A 292 -0.87 -17.25 3.69
N ILE A 293 -0.39 -17.25 2.46
CA ILE A 293 0.02 -16.05 1.73
C ILE A 293 -0.86 -15.97 0.49
N GLY A 294 -1.70 -14.95 0.42
CA GLY A 294 -2.63 -14.69 -0.68
C GLY A 294 -2.31 -13.35 -1.34
N LEU A 295 -2.03 -13.34 -2.64
CA LEU A 295 -1.93 -12.13 -3.44
C LEU A 295 -2.97 -12.16 -4.56
N LYS A 296 -3.65 -11.03 -4.79
CA LYS A 296 -4.66 -10.94 -5.84
C LYS A 296 -4.64 -9.59 -6.55
N SER A 297 -4.52 -9.62 -7.87
CA SER A 297 -4.68 -8.45 -8.73
C SER A 297 -5.81 -8.68 -9.74
N THR A 298 -6.61 -7.64 -9.99
CA THR A 298 -7.56 -7.66 -11.11
C THR A 298 -6.97 -7.05 -12.37
N ASN A 299 -6.21 -5.96 -12.24
CA ASN A 299 -5.57 -5.26 -13.35
C ASN A 299 -4.26 -4.63 -12.88
N GLY A 300 -3.17 -5.34 -13.05
CA GLY A 300 -1.84 -4.98 -12.57
C GLY A 300 -1.01 -6.23 -12.35
N ASP A 301 0.30 -6.07 -12.42
CA ASP A 301 1.26 -7.16 -12.32
C ASP A 301 1.47 -7.57 -10.86
N ILE A 302 1.92 -8.80 -10.63
CA ILE A 302 2.27 -9.30 -9.30
C ILE A 302 3.71 -9.81 -9.27
N ASP A 303 4.55 -9.12 -8.52
CA ASP A 303 5.91 -9.52 -8.17
C ASP A 303 5.94 -10.01 -6.71
N LEU A 304 6.18 -11.30 -6.51
CA LEU A 304 6.29 -11.92 -5.19
C LEU A 304 7.70 -12.48 -4.94
N GLN A 305 8.33 -12.02 -3.87
CA GLN A 305 9.49 -12.70 -3.28
C GLN A 305 9.09 -13.33 -1.95
N LEU A 306 9.00 -14.66 -1.88
CA LEU A 306 8.61 -15.38 -0.67
C LEU A 306 9.78 -16.20 -0.12
N ASN A 307 10.09 -16.04 1.16
CA ASN A 307 11.04 -16.88 1.88
C ASN A 307 10.34 -17.56 3.07
N VAL A 308 10.28 -18.89 3.04
CA VAL A 308 9.66 -19.72 4.07
C VAL A 308 10.74 -20.43 4.87
N SER A 309 10.88 -20.14 6.16
CA SER A 309 11.95 -20.67 7.00
C SER A 309 11.66 -22.07 7.53
N ASN A 310 12.70 -22.70 8.10
CA ASN A 310 12.56 -23.92 8.90
C ASN A 310 11.53 -23.75 10.03
N GLY A 311 10.81 -24.82 10.35
CA GLY A 311 9.76 -24.84 11.38
C GLY A 311 8.35 -24.48 10.89
N ILE A 312 8.24 -23.96 9.67
CA ILE A 312 6.96 -23.86 8.96
C ILE A 312 6.58 -25.24 8.42
N VAL A 313 5.30 -25.59 8.54
CA VAL A 313 4.72 -26.84 8.01
C VAL A 313 3.50 -26.49 7.16
N LYS A 314 3.34 -27.10 5.98
CA LYS A 314 2.16 -26.91 5.12
C LYS A 314 1.85 -25.43 4.80
N PRO A 315 2.81 -24.64 4.31
CA PRO A 315 2.50 -23.29 3.87
C PRO A 315 1.51 -23.34 2.70
N VAL A 316 0.58 -22.39 2.68
CA VAL A 316 -0.39 -22.22 1.59
C VAL A 316 -0.07 -20.91 0.87
N ILE A 317 0.18 -20.98 -0.43
CA ILE A 317 0.47 -19.84 -1.28
C ILE A 317 -0.58 -19.79 -2.40
N ASP A 318 -1.24 -18.65 -2.54
CA ASP A 318 -2.30 -18.42 -3.52
C ASP A 318 -2.04 -17.07 -4.20
N VAL A 319 -1.65 -17.08 -5.48
CA VAL A 319 -1.37 -15.88 -6.26
C VAL A 319 -2.29 -15.86 -7.47
N THR A 320 -3.08 -14.80 -7.63
CA THR A 320 -4.05 -14.72 -8.73
C THR A 320 -4.02 -13.35 -9.40
N ALA A 321 -3.85 -13.33 -10.73
CA ALA A 321 -4.03 -12.14 -11.57
C ALA A 321 -5.16 -12.37 -12.58
N THR A 322 -6.03 -11.37 -12.78
CA THR A 322 -7.02 -11.43 -13.89
C THR A 322 -6.42 -10.85 -15.17
N SER A 323 -5.77 -9.70 -15.09
CA SER A 323 -5.05 -9.08 -16.19
C SER A 323 -3.74 -8.51 -15.65
N GLY A 324 -2.62 -9.00 -16.15
CA GLY A 324 -1.29 -8.69 -15.65
C GLY A 324 -0.45 -9.95 -15.52
N ASP A 325 0.86 -9.75 -15.54
CA ASP A 325 1.84 -10.82 -15.44
C ASP A 325 2.08 -11.18 -13.96
N ILE A 326 2.54 -12.40 -13.71
CA ILE A 326 2.90 -12.88 -12.37
C ILE A 326 4.36 -13.33 -12.41
N ASP A 327 5.24 -12.68 -11.65
CA ASP A 327 6.59 -13.15 -11.32
C ASP A 327 6.62 -13.57 -9.84
N ALA A 328 6.76 -14.86 -9.59
CA ALA A 328 6.81 -15.42 -8.25
C ALA A 328 8.13 -16.15 -8.00
N ASN A 329 8.94 -15.61 -7.10
CA ASN A 329 10.16 -16.24 -6.58
C ASN A 329 9.88 -16.80 -5.18
N ILE A 330 9.74 -18.12 -5.07
CA ILE A 330 9.38 -18.81 -3.83
C ILE A 330 10.54 -19.68 -3.35
N LEU A 331 11.10 -19.33 -2.19
CA LEU A 331 12.13 -20.08 -1.50
C LEU A 331 11.53 -20.85 -0.31
N LEU A 332 11.52 -22.18 -0.41
CA LEU A 332 11.10 -23.06 0.68
C LEU A 332 12.31 -23.62 1.42
N ALA A 333 12.33 -23.52 2.74
CA ALA A 333 13.36 -24.17 3.54
C ALA A 333 13.32 -25.70 3.41
N SER A 334 14.47 -26.33 3.62
CA SER A 334 14.63 -27.78 3.55
C SER A 334 13.65 -28.53 4.46
N GLY A 335 13.01 -29.56 3.93
CA GLY A 335 12.10 -30.43 4.70
C GLY A 335 10.64 -29.97 4.72
N ILE A 336 10.29 -28.89 4.02
CA ILE A 336 8.90 -28.53 3.74
C ILE A 336 8.40 -29.38 2.57
N THR A 337 7.72 -30.49 2.87
CA THR A 337 7.22 -31.45 1.86
C THR A 337 5.74 -31.28 1.55
N ASP A 338 5.01 -30.48 2.32
CA ASP A 338 3.54 -30.45 2.25
C ASP A 338 2.99 -29.08 1.83
N SER A 339 3.80 -28.27 1.12
CA SER A 339 3.40 -26.95 0.64
C SER A 339 2.27 -27.04 -0.39
N GLN A 340 1.30 -26.13 -0.30
CA GLN A 340 0.22 -25.98 -1.28
C GLN A 340 0.42 -24.65 -2.00
N ILE A 341 0.70 -24.69 -3.30
CA ILE A 341 1.01 -23.51 -4.11
C ILE A 341 0.06 -23.47 -5.29
N THR A 342 -0.66 -22.37 -5.43
CA THR A 342 -1.58 -22.11 -6.54
C THR A 342 -1.25 -20.77 -7.15
N ILE A 343 -0.98 -20.74 -8.46
CA ILE A 343 -0.75 -19.52 -9.23
C ILE A 343 -1.69 -19.52 -10.43
N ASN A 344 -2.55 -18.51 -10.53
CA ASN A 344 -3.55 -18.43 -11.59
C ASN A 344 -3.48 -17.07 -12.30
N SER A 345 -3.36 -17.10 -13.62
CA SER A 345 -3.56 -15.93 -14.48
C SER A 345 -4.73 -16.15 -15.44
N THR A 346 -5.53 -15.12 -15.71
CA THR A 346 -6.49 -15.16 -16.82
C THR A 346 -5.88 -14.59 -18.10
N SER A 347 -5.17 -13.47 -18.01
CA SER A 347 -4.49 -12.85 -19.14
C SER A 347 -3.18 -12.23 -18.67
N GLY A 348 -2.08 -12.83 -19.08
CA GLY A 348 -0.72 -12.45 -18.67
C GLY A 348 0.16 -13.69 -18.53
N ASP A 349 1.45 -13.47 -18.61
CA ASP A 349 2.46 -14.50 -18.47
C ASP A 349 2.66 -14.86 -16.99
N VAL A 350 3.12 -16.08 -16.73
CA VAL A 350 3.44 -16.55 -15.37
C VAL A 350 4.87 -17.06 -15.37
N GLU A 351 5.76 -16.39 -14.64
CA GLU A 351 7.09 -16.89 -14.29
C GLU A 351 7.08 -17.32 -12.81
N LEU A 352 7.34 -18.61 -12.57
CA LEU A 352 7.49 -19.16 -11.23
C LEU A 352 8.89 -19.75 -11.07
N ASN A 353 9.63 -19.23 -10.11
CA ASN A 353 10.90 -19.78 -9.66
C ASN A 353 10.73 -20.37 -8.25
N LEU A 354 10.59 -21.68 -8.18
CA LEU A 354 10.63 -22.44 -6.94
C LEU A 354 12.07 -22.81 -6.64
N GLN A 355 12.62 -22.23 -5.57
CA GLN A 355 13.97 -22.54 -5.13
C GLN A 355 13.93 -23.55 -3.99
N HIS A 356 14.87 -24.50 -4.04
CA HIS A 356 15.06 -25.57 -3.06
C HIS A 356 13.98 -26.67 -3.11
N SER A 357 13.79 -27.39 -2.00
CA SER A 357 13.18 -28.72 -1.94
C SER A 357 11.65 -28.70 -2.01
N PHE A 358 11.06 -28.08 -3.05
CA PHE A 358 9.68 -28.43 -3.35
C PHE A 358 9.62 -29.93 -3.65
N GLU A 359 8.83 -30.65 -2.87
CA GLU A 359 8.55 -32.05 -3.10
C GLU A 359 7.04 -32.21 -3.18
N GLY A 360 6.53 -32.78 -4.25
CA GLY A 360 5.09 -32.82 -4.45
C GLY A 360 4.68 -33.11 -5.87
N GLN A 361 3.37 -33.17 -6.08
CA GLN A 361 2.78 -33.23 -7.41
C GLN A 361 2.64 -31.83 -7.99
N TYR A 362 2.72 -31.72 -9.31
CA TYR A 362 2.45 -30.47 -10.01
C TYR A 362 1.47 -30.66 -11.16
N GLU A 363 0.70 -29.62 -11.42
CA GLU A 363 -0.20 -29.45 -12.55
C GLU A 363 -0.01 -28.04 -13.14
N ILE A 364 0.47 -27.98 -14.37
CA ILE A 364 0.79 -26.73 -15.05
C ILE A 364 0.02 -26.69 -16.37
N LYS A 365 -0.75 -25.64 -16.61
CA LYS A 365 -1.64 -25.57 -17.78
C LYS A 365 -1.70 -24.17 -18.36
N THR A 366 -1.76 -24.07 -19.68
CA THR A 366 -2.19 -22.85 -20.38
C THR A 366 -3.22 -23.20 -21.44
N THR A 367 -4.22 -22.34 -21.67
CA THR A 367 -5.16 -22.53 -22.79
C THR A 367 -4.61 -21.95 -24.09
N SER A 368 -3.88 -20.83 -24.01
CA SER A 368 -3.29 -20.13 -25.15
C SER A 368 -1.95 -19.52 -24.74
N GLY A 369 -0.87 -20.26 -25.00
CA GLY A 369 0.51 -19.89 -24.71
C GLY A 369 1.39 -21.14 -24.73
N ASN A 370 2.67 -20.98 -24.47
CA ASN A 370 3.61 -22.07 -24.33
C ASN A 370 3.85 -22.39 -22.85
N ILE A 371 4.28 -23.61 -22.58
CA ILE A 371 4.79 -23.98 -21.26
C ILE A 371 6.28 -24.27 -21.42
N ASP A 372 7.09 -23.64 -20.57
CA ASP A 372 8.50 -23.98 -20.40
C ASP A 372 8.74 -24.50 -18.97
N LEU A 373 9.20 -25.75 -18.87
CA LEU A 373 9.51 -26.42 -17.62
C LEU A 373 10.99 -26.79 -17.62
N ASN A 374 11.73 -26.40 -16.59
CA ASN A 374 13.12 -26.83 -16.42
C ASN A 374 13.26 -28.29 -15.94
N VAL A 375 12.14 -29.01 -15.75
CA VAL A 375 12.09 -30.42 -15.36
C VAL A 375 11.26 -31.21 -16.37
N GLY A 376 11.87 -32.23 -16.97
CA GLY A 376 11.23 -33.09 -17.97
C GLY A 376 11.45 -32.64 -19.41
N ASN A 377 10.84 -33.37 -20.35
CA ASN A 377 10.85 -33.07 -21.79
C ASN A 377 9.41 -32.82 -22.26
N ASP A 378 8.74 -31.77 -21.80
CA ASP A 378 7.39 -31.45 -22.28
C ASP A 378 7.36 -30.04 -22.87
N LYS A 379 6.95 -29.96 -24.14
CA LYS A 379 6.67 -28.73 -24.90
C LYS A 379 5.16 -28.56 -25.17
N ASP A 380 4.33 -29.34 -24.47
CA ASP A 380 2.87 -29.36 -24.64
C ASP A 380 2.19 -28.40 -23.65
N HIS A 381 0.95 -27.96 -23.94
CA HIS A 381 0.19 -27.02 -23.10
C HIS A 381 -0.32 -27.60 -21.76
N ASN A 382 0.14 -28.79 -21.36
CA ASN A 382 -0.16 -29.40 -20.06
C ASN A 382 1.08 -30.10 -19.52
N GLY A 383 1.55 -29.69 -18.34
CA GLY A 383 2.56 -30.39 -17.55
C GLY A 383 1.91 -31.08 -16.35
N LEU A 384 2.16 -32.38 -16.18
CA LEU A 384 1.76 -33.14 -15.00
C LEU A 384 2.94 -33.97 -14.52
N GLY A 385 3.19 -33.99 -13.21
CA GLY A 385 4.26 -34.82 -12.69
C GLY A 385 4.42 -34.76 -11.18
N ARG A 386 5.59 -35.23 -10.73
CA ARG A 386 5.99 -35.22 -9.33
C ARG A 386 7.48 -34.93 -9.23
N ILE A 387 7.86 -34.15 -8.22
CA ILE A 387 9.25 -33.91 -7.82
C ILE A 387 9.42 -34.43 -6.39
N GLY A 388 10.58 -35.02 -6.09
CA GLY A 388 10.90 -35.51 -4.75
C GLY A 388 10.23 -36.84 -4.39
N SER A 389 10.01 -37.06 -3.09
CA SER A 389 9.52 -38.33 -2.54
C SER A 389 8.06 -38.64 -2.94
N LEU A 390 7.72 -39.94 -3.01
CA LEU A 390 6.33 -40.40 -3.16
C LEU A 390 5.47 -40.12 -1.92
N ASP A 391 6.10 -40.00 -0.75
CA ASP A 391 5.40 -39.71 0.51
C ASP A 391 5.05 -38.22 0.64
N SER A 392 5.66 -37.37 -0.21
CA SER A 392 5.42 -35.93 -0.19
C SER A 392 3.96 -35.60 -0.55
N GLN A 393 3.36 -34.71 0.23
CA GLN A 393 1.97 -34.25 0.06
C GLN A 393 1.86 -32.84 -0.57
N GLY A 394 2.99 -32.28 -0.99
CA GLY A 394 3.04 -30.98 -1.63
C GLY A 394 2.28 -30.99 -2.95
N PHE A 395 1.67 -29.86 -3.26
CA PHE A 395 0.91 -29.65 -4.49
C PHE A 395 1.22 -28.28 -5.09
N LEU A 396 1.49 -28.26 -6.39
CA LEU A 396 1.68 -27.06 -7.19
C LEU A 396 0.66 -27.02 -8.32
N ILE A 397 -0.10 -25.94 -8.40
CA ILE A 397 -0.97 -25.62 -9.54
C ILE A 397 -0.48 -24.32 -10.16
N VAL A 398 -0.20 -24.33 -11.45
CA VAL A 398 0.03 -23.10 -12.23
C VAL A 398 -0.88 -23.11 -13.45
N GLN A 399 -1.74 -22.11 -13.57
CA GLN A 399 -2.73 -22.04 -14.65
C GLN A 399 -2.72 -20.66 -15.29
N SER A 400 -2.70 -20.62 -16.63
CA SER A 400 -3.03 -19.41 -17.39
C SER A 400 -4.15 -19.68 -18.40
N THR A 401 -5.04 -18.72 -18.64
CA THR A 401 -5.98 -18.83 -19.78
C THR A 401 -5.35 -18.28 -21.06
N SER A 402 -4.63 -17.17 -20.98
CA SER A 402 -3.90 -16.57 -22.10
C SER A 402 -2.58 -16.01 -21.59
N GLY A 403 -1.48 -16.58 -22.04
CA GLY A 403 -0.12 -16.23 -21.61
C GLY A 403 0.78 -17.47 -21.57
N ASP A 404 2.07 -17.21 -21.68
CA ASP A 404 3.11 -18.22 -21.50
C ASP A 404 3.29 -18.53 -20.02
N VAL A 405 3.68 -19.76 -19.72
CA VAL A 405 3.92 -20.22 -18.35
C VAL A 405 5.33 -20.81 -18.27
N GLU A 406 6.21 -20.16 -17.53
CA GLU A 406 7.54 -20.64 -17.23
C GLU A 406 7.61 -21.08 -15.76
N VAL A 407 8.02 -22.33 -15.52
CA VAL A 407 8.25 -22.84 -14.16
C VAL A 407 9.64 -23.42 -14.04
N ARG A 408 10.40 -22.86 -13.10
CA ARG A 408 11.73 -23.32 -12.71
C ARG A 408 11.67 -23.90 -11.30
N PHE A 409 12.12 -25.15 -11.14
CA PHE A 409 12.31 -25.84 -9.87
C PHE A 409 13.78 -25.84 -9.41
#